data_AF-A0A6I1VZB1-F1
#
_entry.id   AF-A0A6I1VZB1-F1
#
_cell.length_a   1.000
_cell.length_b   1.000
_cell.length_c   1.000
_cell.angle_alpha   90.00
_cell.angle_beta   90.00
_cell.angle_gamma   90.00
#
_symmetry.space_group_name_H-M   'P 1'
#
loop_
_entity.id
_entity.type
_entity.pdbx_description
1 polymer ?
#
loop_
_entity_poly.entity_id
_entity_poly.type
_entity_poly.pdbx_seq_one_letter_code
_entity_poly.pdbx_strand_id
1 'polypeptide(L)'
;EDYELFLEAFKQAHANALDIGSDQELSDRFNLLRNGLIEEHRKALDHIYTAQAAARDRAIIIAGLLGLVGLAVLIIGFVTAHGIARRFGAPIEALAKAADNIGKGNYEVVLPLSSAAEMNLLTRRFGTMAEALRQHQATNVDELLAGQQ
;
A
#
# COMPACT_ATOMS: atom_id res chain seq x y z
N GLU A 1 15.71 -21.15 -48.83
CA GLU A 1 16.43 -21.10 -50.13
C GLU A 1 17.75 -21.87 -50.04
N ASP A 2 18.60 -21.63 -49.04
CA ASP A 2 19.89 -22.33 -48.86
C ASP A 2 19.80 -23.87 -48.74
N TYR A 3 18.72 -24.39 -48.15
CA TYR A 3 18.48 -25.83 -48.05
C TYR A 3 18.23 -26.49 -49.42
N GLU A 4 17.50 -25.82 -50.31
CA GLU A 4 17.20 -26.33 -51.65
C GLU A 4 18.46 -26.33 -52.52
N LEU A 5 19.28 -25.28 -52.40
CA LEU A 5 20.57 -25.20 -53.07
C LEU A 5 21.53 -26.31 -52.60
N PHE A 6 21.55 -26.62 -51.30
CA PHE A 6 22.33 -27.75 -50.79
C PHE A 6 21.85 -29.09 -51.35
N LEU A 7 20.53 -29.33 -51.38
CA LEU A 7 19.95 -30.57 -51.93
C LEU A 7 20.25 -30.75 -53.42
N GLU A 8 20.26 -29.67 -54.20
CA GLU A 8 20.60 -29.70 -55.61
C GLU A 8 22.06 -30.10 -55.85
N ALA A 9 23.00 -29.46 -55.13
CA ALA A 9 24.42 -29.81 -55.21
C ALA A 9 24.68 -31.25 -54.72
N PHE A 10 23.97 -31.70 -53.68
CA PHE A 10 24.07 -33.07 -53.19
C PHE A 10 23.62 -34.10 -54.24
N LYS A 11 22.48 -33.84 -54.90
CA LYS A 11 21.98 -34.69 -55.99
C LYS A 11 22.95 -34.73 -57.18
N GLN A 12 23.56 -33.59 -57.51
CA GLN A 12 24.50 -33.48 -58.62
C GLN A 12 25.82 -34.20 -58.34
N ALA A 13 26.40 -34.03 -57.14
CA ALA A 13 27.59 -34.75 -56.70
C ALA A 13 27.37 -36.28 -56.69
N HIS A 14 26.20 -36.72 -56.21
CA HIS A 14 25.82 -38.12 -56.17
C HIS A 14 25.58 -38.72 -57.58
N ALA A 15 24.97 -37.97 -58.49
CA ALA A 15 24.73 -38.41 -59.87
C ALA A 15 26.02 -38.55 -60.69
N ASN A 16 27.04 -37.74 -60.39
CA ASN A 16 28.31 -37.73 -61.12
C ASN A 16 29.32 -38.78 -60.64
N ALA A 17 28.97 -39.63 -59.66
CA ALA A 17 29.87 -40.61 -59.03
C ALA A 17 31.22 -40.01 -58.57
N LEU A 18 31.25 -38.70 -58.30
CA LEU A 18 32.43 -38.03 -57.76
C LEU A 18 32.62 -38.44 -56.30
N ASP A 19 33.87 -38.45 -55.84
CA ASP A 19 34.19 -38.55 -54.43
C ASP A 19 33.55 -37.37 -53.69
N ILE A 20 32.42 -37.64 -53.03
CA ILE A 20 31.58 -36.68 -52.30
C ILE A 20 32.42 -35.90 -51.27
N GLY A 21 33.53 -36.47 -50.79
CA GLY A 21 34.45 -35.81 -49.87
C GLY A 21 35.33 -34.72 -50.51
N SER A 22 35.44 -34.67 -51.83
CA SER A 22 36.26 -33.70 -52.58
C SER A 22 35.45 -32.61 -53.29
N ASP A 23 34.12 -32.68 -53.22
CA ASP A 23 33.23 -31.71 -53.84
C ASP A 23 33.19 -30.42 -53.02
N GLN A 24 33.92 -29.42 -53.51
CA GLN A 24 34.06 -28.11 -52.88
C GLN A 24 32.73 -27.35 -52.88
N GLU A 25 31.90 -27.53 -53.92
CA GLU A 25 30.61 -26.84 -54.04
C GLU A 25 29.59 -27.38 -53.03
N LEU A 26 29.53 -28.70 -52.85
CA LEU A 26 28.69 -29.32 -51.82
C LEU A 26 29.11 -28.86 -50.41
N SER A 27 30.42 -28.83 -50.16
CA SER A 27 31.00 -28.41 -48.87
C SER A 27 30.68 -26.95 -48.55
N ASP A 28 30.77 -26.07 -49.55
CA ASP A 28 30.46 -24.65 -49.41
C ASP A 28 28.97 -24.42 -49.14
N ARG A 29 28.08 -25.10 -49.87
CA ARG A 29 26.63 -25.01 -49.64
C ARG A 29 26.22 -25.60 -48.28
N PHE A 30 26.86 -26.68 -47.85
CA PHE A 30 26.66 -27.23 -46.51
C PHE A 30 27.09 -26.24 -45.42
N ASN A 31 28.27 -25.62 -45.58
CA ASN A 31 28.78 -24.64 -44.62
C ASN A 31 27.89 -23.41 -44.55
N LEU A 32 27.35 -22.92 -45.68
CA LEU A 32 26.37 -21.82 -45.71
C LEU A 32 25.10 -22.18 -44.94
N LEU A 33 24.48 -23.33 -45.24
CA LEU A 33 23.28 -23.80 -44.56
C LEU A 33 23.53 -23.97 -43.05
N ARG A 34 24.63 -24.62 -42.68
CA ARG A 34 25.02 -24.85 -41.28
C ARG A 34 25.21 -23.53 -40.54
N ASN A 35 25.94 -22.59 -41.12
CA ASN A 35 26.25 -21.32 -40.47
C ASN A 35 24.98 -20.46 -40.33
N GLY A 36 24.12 -20.41 -41.34
CA GLY A 36 22.82 -19.72 -41.27
C GLY A 36 21.90 -20.29 -40.19
N LEU A 37 21.82 -21.62 -40.07
CA LEU A 37 21.05 -22.28 -39.00
C LEU A 37 21.61 -21.98 -37.61
N ILE A 38 22.93 -21.97 -37.44
CA ILE A 38 23.59 -21.63 -36.16
C ILE A 38 23.32 -20.18 -35.78
N GLU A 39 23.34 -19.26 -36.74
CA GLU A 39 23.10 -17.84 -36.52
C GLU A 39 21.65 -17.56 -36.10
N GLU A 40 20.68 -18.16 -36.79
CA GLU A 40 19.26 -18.09 -36.42
C GLU A 40 18.99 -18.70 -35.03
N HIS A 41 19.60 -19.86 -34.70
CA HIS A 41 19.48 -20.44 -33.36
C HIS A 41 20.06 -19.57 -32.26
N ARG A 42 21.22 -18.92 -32.50
CA ARG A 42 21.79 -17.98 -31.54
C ARG A 42 20.89 -16.77 -31.32
N LYS A 43 20.32 -16.23 -32.39
CA LYS A 43 19.39 -15.10 -32.34
C LYS A 43 18.11 -15.44 -31.56
N ALA A 44 17.55 -16.63 -31.78
CA ALA A 44 16.39 -17.12 -31.04
C ALA A 44 16.69 -17.28 -29.53
N LEU A 45 17.89 -17.77 -29.17
CA LEU A 45 18.31 -17.87 -27.78
C LEU A 45 18.53 -16.50 -27.13
N ASP A 46 19.15 -15.55 -27.83
CA ASP A 46 19.32 -14.17 -27.33
C ASP A 46 17.98 -13.45 -27.09
N HIS A 47 16.99 -13.69 -27.95
CA HIS A 47 15.63 -13.19 -27.75
C HIS A 47 14.97 -13.78 -26.48
N ILE A 48 15.27 -15.03 -26.12
CA ILE A 48 14.77 -15.67 -24.89
C ILE A 48 15.46 -15.09 -23.64
N TYR A 49 16.77 -14.87 -23.70
CA TYR A 49 17.52 -14.27 -22.58
C TYR A 49 17.09 -12.82 -22.30
N THR A 50 16.86 -12.02 -23.35
CA THR A 50 16.41 -10.62 -23.21
C THR A 50 14.96 -10.49 -22.73
N ALA A 51 14.06 -11.40 -23.13
CA ALA A 51 12.69 -11.45 -22.63
C ALA A 51 12.61 -11.73 -21.12
N GLN A 52 13.54 -12.52 -20.57
CA GLN A 52 13.57 -12.86 -19.16
C GLN A 52 14.10 -11.73 -18.26
N ALA A 53 15.05 -10.93 -18.75
CA ALA A 53 15.58 -9.76 -18.04
C ALA A 53 14.51 -8.66 -17.86
N ALA A 54 13.74 -8.38 -18.92
CA ALA A 54 12.68 -7.38 -18.88
C ALA A 54 11.54 -7.71 -17.90
N ALA A 55 11.32 -9.00 -17.59
CA ALA A 55 10.31 -9.43 -16.62
C ALA A 55 10.77 -9.21 -15.17
N ARG A 56 12.06 -9.43 -14.86
CA ARG A 56 12.61 -9.22 -13.52
C ARG A 56 12.64 -7.75 -13.12
N ASP A 57 13.01 -6.86 -14.04
CA ASP A 57 13.07 -5.43 -13.75
C ASP A 57 11.67 -4.86 -13.45
N ARG A 58 10.65 -5.34 -14.17
CA ARG A 58 9.25 -4.98 -13.90
C ARG A 58 8.77 -5.47 -12.54
N ALA A 59 9.16 -6.68 -12.13
CA ALA A 59 8.77 -7.24 -10.84
C ALA A 59 9.32 -6.43 -9.65
N ILE A 60 10.56 -5.93 -9.75
CA ILE A 60 11.17 -5.09 -8.71
C ILE A 60 10.43 -3.77 -8.57
N ILE A 61 10.08 -3.12 -9.68
CA ILE A 61 9.32 -1.85 -9.66
C ILE A 61 7.93 -2.07 -9.05
N ILE A 62 7.23 -3.14 -9.44
CA ILE A 62 5.90 -3.46 -8.90
C ILE A 62 5.97 -3.76 -7.39
N ALA A 63 6.96 -4.55 -6.95
CA ALA A 63 7.17 -4.84 -5.54
C ALA A 63 7.47 -3.57 -4.73
N GLY A 64 8.31 -2.69 -5.27
CA GLY A 64 8.61 -1.39 -4.65
C GLY A 64 7.37 -0.51 -4.51
N LEU A 65 6.55 -0.41 -5.57
CA LEU A 65 5.30 0.34 -5.54
C LEU A 65 4.31 -0.24 -4.51
N LEU A 66 4.14 -1.56 -4.46
CA LEU A 66 3.29 -2.20 -3.45
C LEU A 66 3.78 -1.94 -2.02
N GLY A 67 5.09 -1.97 -1.80
CA GLY A 67 5.68 -1.61 -0.51
C GLY A 67 5.40 -0.16 -0.13
N LEU A 68 5.53 0.79 -1.07
CA LEU A 68 5.21 2.19 -0.84
C LEU A 68 3.73 2.43 -0.56
N VAL A 69 2.82 1.74 -1.26
CA VAL A 69 1.38 1.80 -0.97
C VAL A 69 1.11 1.29 0.45
N GLY A 70 1.70 0.16 0.83
CA GLY A 70 1.58 -0.37 2.19
C GLY A 70 2.06 0.63 3.24
N LEU A 71 3.22 1.26 3.02
CA LEU A 71 3.76 2.28 3.92
C LEU A 71 2.84 3.50 4.02
N ALA A 72 2.30 3.98 2.89
CA ALA A 72 1.37 5.10 2.87
C ALA A 72 0.10 4.79 3.68
N VAL A 73 -0.47 3.60 3.52
CA VAL A 73 -1.63 3.16 4.30
C VAL A 73 -1.32 3.10 5.80
N LEU A 74 -0.14 2.59 6.19
CA LEU A 74 0.29 2.58 7.59
C LEU A 74 0.41 3.99 8.17
N ILE A 75 1.02 4.92 7.44
CA ILE A 75 1.17 6.32 7.87
C ILE A 75 -0.21 6.97 8.05
N ILE A 76 -1.10 6.81 7.06
CA ILE A 76 -2.47 7.37 7.13
C ILE A 76 -3.22 6.79 8.32
N GLY A 77 -3.16 5.48 8.52
CA GLY A 77 -3.79 4.80 9.65
C GLY A 77 -3.27 5.31 10.99
N PHE A 78 -1.94 5.44 11.13
CA PHE A 78 -1.30 5.93 12.34
C PHE A 78 -1.69 7.39 12.66
N VAL A 79 -1.62 8.28 11.66
CA VAL A 79 -1.98 9.69 11.83
C VAL A 79 -3.46 9.83 12.18
N THR A 80 -4.33 9.06 11.53
CA THR A 80 -5.78 9.09 11.78
C THR A 80 -6.10 8.59 13.19
N ALA A 81 -5.52 7.44 13.59
CA ALA A 81 -5.72 6.89 14.93
C ALA A 81 -5.22 7.85 16.02
N HIS A 82 -4.03 8.43 15.83
CA HIS A 82 -3.48 9.42 16.75
C HIS A 82 -4.33 10.69 16.83
N GLY A 83 -4.85 11.15 15.69
CA GLY A 83 -5.76 12.29 15.60
C GLY A 83 -7.06 12.05 16.36
N ILE A 84 -7.70 10.89 16.19
CA ILE A 84 -8.92 10.51 16.91
C ILE A 84 -8.64 10.41 18.41
N ALA A 85 -7.57 9.72 18.81
CA ALA A 85 -7.20 9.58 20.21
C ALA A 85 -7.04 10.94 20.90
N ARG A 86 -6.37 11.90 20.25
CA ARG A 86 -6.19 13.24 20.81
C ARG A 86 -7.45 14.10 20.75
N ARG A 87 -8.23 14.02 19.68
CA ARG A 87 -9.42 14.85 19.46
C ARG A 87 -10.59 14.45 20.37
N PHE A 88 -10.73 13.16 20.68
CA PHE A 88 -11.82 12.66 21.52
C PHE A 88 -11.35 12.27 22.92
N GLY A 89 -10.16 11.68 23.07
CA GLY A 89 -9.68 11.20 24.37
C GLY A 89 -9.48 12.31 25.38
N ALA A 90 -8.82 13.42 24.99
CA ALA A 90 -8.53 14.51 25.93
C ALA A 90 -9.80 15.21 26.47
N PRO A 91 -10.81 15.57 25.66
CA PRO A 91 -12.07 16.11 26.19
C PRO A 91 -12.83 15.11 27.07
N ILE A 92 -12.85 13.82 26.71
CA ILE A 92 -13.54 12.79 27.50
C ILE A 92 -12.92 12.65 28.89
N GLU A 93 -11.58 12.60 28.98
CA GLU A 93 -10.89 12.52 30.27
C GLU A 93 -11.16 13.75 31.14
N ALA A 94 -11.19 14.94 30.55
CA ALA A 94 -11.52 16.17 31.27
C ALA A 94 -12.98 16.19 31.76
N LEU A 95 -13.94 15.70 30.97
CA LEU A 95 -15.33 15.55 31.41
C LEU A 95 -15.45 14.53 32.55
N ALA A 96 -14.72 13.42 32.50
CA ALA A 96 -14.69 12.44 33.59
C ALA A 96 -14.19 13.06 34.90
N LYS A 97 -13.08 13.84 34.84
CA LYS A 97 -12.58 14.58 36.01
C LYS A 97 -13.58 15.61 36.53
N ALA A 98 -14.29 16.29 35.64
CA ALA A 98 -15.34 17.23 36.04
C ALA A 98 -16.51 16.51 36.75
N ALA A 99 -16.91 15.33 36.26
CA ALA A 99 -17.94 14.51 36.89
C ALA A 99 -17.52 14.05 38.31
N ASP A 100 -16.27 13.62 38.48
CA ASP A 100 -15.73 13.24 39.80
C ASP A 100 -15.76 14.43 40.79
N ASN A 101 -15.45 15.64 40.31
CA ASN A 101 -15.49 16.84 41.14
C ASN A 101 -16.93 17.20 41.56
N ILE A 102 -17.88 17.14 40.63
CA ILE A 102 -19.31 17.34 40.92
C ILE A 102 -19.79 16.30 41.93
N GLY A 103 -19.39 15.04 41.77
CA GLY A 103 -19.72 13.96 42.71
C GLY A 103 -19.18 14.16 44.13
N LYS A 104 -18.14 14.98 44.29
CA LYS A 104 -17.57 15.38 45.59
C LYS A 104 -18.20 16.67 46.16
N GLY A 105 -19.21 17.24 45.49
CA GLY A 105 -19.87 18.49 45.89
C GLY A 105 -19.21 19.76 45.35
N ASN A 106 -18.22 19.64 44.46
CA ASN A 106 -17.53 20.78 43.84
C ASN A 106 -18.14 21.06 42.46
N TYR A 107 -19.12 21.97 42.42
CA TYR A 107 -19.86 22.28 41.19
C TYR A 107 -19.20 23.32 40.28
N GLU A 108 -18.16 24.02 40.75
CA GLU A 108 -17.36 24.94 39.93
C GLU A 108 -16.35 24.16 39.09
N VAL A 109 -16.80 23.63 37.94
CA VAL A 109 -15.95 22.88 37.01
C VAL A 109 -15.76 23.64 35.70
N VAL A 110 -14.50 23.76 35.26
CA VAL A 110 -14.15 24.32 33.95
C VAL A 110 -14.21 23.21 32.92
N LEU A 111 -15.11 23.33 31.95
CA LEU A 111 -15.28 22.32 30.93
C LEU A 111 -14.48 22.62 29.66
N PRO A 112 -13.89 21.60 29.01
CA PRO A 112 -13.02 21.80 27.85
C PRO A 112 -13.82 22.24 26.62
N LEU A 113 -13.33 23.25 25.91
CA LEU A 113 -13.82 23.61 24.58
C LEU A 113 -13.27 22.62 23.56
N SER A 114 -14.15 21.87 22.89
CA SER A 114 -13.78 20.93 21.85
C SER A 114 -14.06 21.49 20.46
N SER A 115 -13.18 21.17 19.50
CA SER A 115 -13.33 21.55 18.08
C SER A 115 -14.32 20.67 17.31
N ALA A 116 -14.73 19.53 17.87
CA ALA A 116 -15.80 18.71 17.30
C ALA A 116 -17.16 19.25 17.78
N ALA A 117 -18.07 19.51 16.83
CA ALA A 117 -19.36 20.13 17.13
C ALA A 117 -20.19 19.30 18.12
N GLU A 118 -20.21 17.98 17.93
CA GLU A 118 -20.92 17.02 18.78
C GLU A 118 -20.34 16.99 20.20
N MET A 119 -19.02 17.04 20.32
CA MET A 119 -18.35 17.07 21.63
C MET A 119 -18.60 18.39 22.36
N ASN A 120 -18.56 19.52 21.64
CA ASN A 120 -18.87 20.82 22.21
C ASN A 120 -20.34 20.89 22.70
N LEU A 121 -21.27 20.28 21.95
CA LEU A 121 -22.67 20.15 22.37
C LEU A 121 -22.80 19.31 23.65
N LEU A 122 -22.11 18.17 23.73
CA LEU A 122 -22.09 17.32 24.92
C LEU A 122 -21.54 18.09 26.13
N THR A 123 -20.42 18.78 25.97
CA THR A 123 -19.83 19.60 27.02
C THR A 123 -20.80 20.68 27.52
N ARG A 124 -21.49 21.38 26.61
CA ARG A 124 -22.49 22.38 27.00
C ARG A 124 -23.63 21.79 27.82
N ARG A 125 -24.18 20.64 27.37
CA ARG A 125 -25.24 19.93 28.12
C ARG A 125 -24.77 19.50 29.50
N PHE A 126 -23.53 19.02 29.60
CA PHE A 126 -22.91 18.68 30.87
C PHE A 126 -22.79 19.88 31.81
N GLY A 127 -22.38 21.04 31.30
CA GLY A 127 -22.33 22.28 32.07
C GLY A 127 -23.68 22.72 32.61
N THR A 128 -24.74 22.62 31.80
CA THR A 128 -26.10 22.91 32.28
C THR A 128 -26.54 21.98 33.40
N MET A 129 -26.18 20.69 33.35
CA MET A 129 -26.46 19.74 34.44
C MET A 129 -25.71 20.09 35.74
N ALA A 130 -24.42 20.43 35.62
CA ALA A 130 -23.60 20.85 36.77
C ALA A 130 -24.18 22.09 37.45
N GLU A 131 -24.63 23.07 36.65
CA GLU A 131 -25.24 24.29 37.12
C GLU A 131 -26.59 24.05 37.82
N ALA A 132 -27.43 23.18 37.25
CA ALA A 132 -28.70 22.80 37.86
C ALA A 132 -28.51 22.12 39.23
N LEU A 133 -27.51 21.24 39.35
CA LEU A 133 -27.16 20.60 40.64
C LEU A 133 -26.68 21.62 41.67
N ARG A 134 -25.85 22.59 41.25
CA ARG A 134 -25.39 23.68 42.12
C ARG A 134 -26.56 24.47 42.71
N GLN A 135 -27.52 24.84 41.85
CA GLN A 135 -28.71 25.59 42.27
C GLN A 135 -29.59 24.77 43.21
N HIS A 136 -29.81 23.49 42.91
CA HIS A 136 -30.59 22.60 43.78
C HIS A 136 -29.95 22.44 45.16
N GLN A 137 -28.62 22.34 45.25
CA GLN A 137 -27.96 22.30 46.54
C GLN A 137 -28.12 23.61 47.31
N ALA A 138 -27.92 24.77 46.66
CA ALA A 138 -28.05 26.08 47.28
C ALA A 138 -29.45 26.29 47.90
N THR A 139 -30.52 26.01 47.14
CA THR A 139 -31.90 26.13 47.64
C THR A 139 -32.17 25.23 48.84
N ASN A 140 -31.63 24.00 48.84
CA ASN A 140 -31.84 23.07 49.93
C ASN A 140 -31.13 23.52 51.23
N VAL A 141 -30.01 24.24 51.13
CA VAL A 141 -29.35 24.83 52.32
C VAL A 141 -30.17 25.99 52.87
N ASP A 142 -30.74 26.83 52.00
CA ASP A 142 -31.57 27.97 52.40
C ASP A 142 -32.88 27.53 53.08
N GLU A 143 -33.53 26.48 52.59
CA GLU A 143 -34.73 25.91 53.22
C GLU A 143 -34.45 25.30 54.60
N LEU A 144 -33.31 24.62 54.77
CA LEU A 144 -32.88 24.08 56.07
C LEU A 144 -32.57 25.19 57.08
N LEU A 145 -32.02 26.32 56.64
CA LEU A 145 -31.75 27.48 57.49
C LEU A 145 -33.03 28.25 57.88
N ALA A 146 -34.02 28.30 56.98
CA ALA A 146 -35.30 28.94 57.25
C ALA A 146 -36.21 28.12 58.20
N GLY A 147 -36.07 26.79 58.23
CA GLY A 147 -36.84 25.92 59.12
C GLY A 147 -36.33 25.81 60.58
N GLN A 148 -35.21 26.44 60.92
CA GLN A 148 -34.64 26.45 62.28
C GLN A 148 -34.92 27.73 63.08
N GLN A 149 -35.75 28.64 62.57
CA GLN A 149 -36.25 29.83 63.29
C GLN A 149 -37.71 29.64 63.69
#